data_AF-Q5ZYE0-F1
#
_entry.id   AF-Q5ZYE0-F1
#
_cell.length_a   1.000
_cell.length_b   1.000
_cell.length_c   1.000
_cell.angle_alpha   90.00
_cell.angle_beta   90.00
_cell.angle_gamma   90.00
#
_symmetry.space_group_name_H-M   'P 1'
#
loop_
_entity.id
_entity.type
_entity.pdbx_description
1 polymer ?
#
loop_
_entity_poly.entity_id
_entity_poly.type
_entity_poly.pdbx_seq_one_letter_code
_entity_poly.pdbx_strand_id
1 'polypeptide(L)'
;MESIMHDTSALKKKLDYARFIHLVIMFMVAMLIFLFSTFPEKWWVLITVLSVSAGIEPGLIIRRAKHRIGGTLLALIILIPLLYLLQLNYRLISILFVLAIVGLSVATLNTRRYDISVFFITLVVFFLMAQTEEATSPRGPFEMVLNRGICTLFGVFIVLAGDYFLFQAYRYSHRLYFFHQVIVYDFLNDIVRKIDESNTEKINTLLFVEKLRGQFTEHYLPISISSENLKLDFKTSEHTKKRIDIFQETIWEIRRLVFALCISEFVLHSSTASEQHLQRFKLLMNKARTHFIQFEGRY
;
A
#
# COMPACT_ATOMS: atom_id res chain seq x y z
N MET A 1 -2.51 -20.65 -23.51
CA MET A 1 -2.72 -20.37 -22.07
C MET A 1 -1.42 -20.52 -21.29
N GLU A 2 -0.65 -21.60 -21.49
CA GLU A 2 0.70 -21.78 -20.90
C GLU A 2 1.70 -20.66 -21.22
N SER A 3 1.70 -20.13 -22.45
CA SER A 3 2.57 -19.01 -22.82
C SER A 3 2.31 -17.73 -22.02
N ILE A 4 1.06 -17.44 -21.64
CA ILE A 4 0.70 -16.24 -20.86
C ILE A 4 1.05 -16.47 -19.38
N MET A 5 0.84 -17.68 -18.84
CA MET A 5 1.23 -18.03 -17.46
C MET A 5 2.75 -18.06 -17.24
N HIS A 6 3.52 -18.56 -18.21
CA HIS A 6 4.98 -18.53 -18.13
C HIS A 6 5.49 -17.08 -18.16
N ASP A 7 4.90 -16.23 -18.99
CA ASP A 7 5.27 -14.82 -19.10
C ASP A 7 4.86 -13.99 -17.87
N THR A 8 3.74 -14.28 -17.23
CA THR A 8 3.33 -13.60 -15.97
C THR A 8 4.22 -13.96 -14.80
N SER A 9 4.69 -15.21 -14.68
CA SER A 9 5.64 -15.61 -13.62
C SER A 9 7.00 -14.93 -13.79
N ALA A 10 7.49 -14.82 -15.03
CA ALA A 10 8.71 -14.12 -15.36
C ALA A 10 8.57 -12.60 -15.13
N LEU A 11 7.42 -12.02 -15.49
CA LEU A 11 7.10 -10.62 -15.24
C LEU A 11 7.08 -10.30 -13.75
N LYS A 12 6.44 -11.15 -12.93
CA LYS A 12 6.43 -11.02 -11.47
C LYS A 12 7.85 -11.00 -10.92
N LYS A 13 8.69 -11.98 -11.29
CA LYS A 13 10.08 -12.06 -10.82
C LYS A 13 10.89 -10.83 -11.21
N LYS A 14 10.70 -10.30 -12.43
CA LYS A 14 11.36 -9.05 -12.87
C LYS A 14 10.89 -7.84 -12.06
N LEU A 15 9.59 -7.73 -11.77
CA LEU A 15 9.04 -6.66 -10.93
C LEU A 15 9.59 -6.75 -9.50
N ASP A 16 9.54 -7.93 -8.88
CA ASP A 16 10.04 -8.15 -7.52
C ASP A 16 11.54 -7.82 -7.42
N TYR A 17 12.34 -8.23 -8.40
CA TYR A 17 13.78 -7.94 -8.44
C TYR A 17 14.08 -6.45 -8.62
N ALA A 18 13.38 -5.78 -9.55
CA ALA A 18 13.49 -4.34 -9.72
C ALA A 18 13.14 -3.57 -8.43
N ARG A 19 12.12 -4.03 -7.71
CA ARG A 19 11.71 -3.44 -6.43
C ARG A 19 12.72 -3.73 -5.31
N PHE A 20 13.30 -4.92 -5.27
CA PHE A 20 14.35 -5.25 -4.31
C PHE A 20 15.57 -4.36 -4.49
N ILE A 21 16.08 -4.26 -5.73
CA ILE A 21 17.22 -3.39 -6.05
C ILE A 21 16.93 -1.94 -5.67
N HIS A 22 15.72 -1.46 -5.96
CA HIS A 22 15.28 -0.13 -5.60
C HIS A 22 15.34 0.15 -4.09
N LEU A 23 14.80 -0.76 -3.27
CA LEU A 23 14.85 -0.64 -1.81
C LEU A 23 16.30 -0.65 -1.30
N VAL A 24 17.14 -1.49 -1.88
CA VAL A 24 18.58 -1.55 -1.55
C VAL A 24 19.26 -0.22 -1.89
N ILE A 25 19.03 0.35 -3.08
CA ILE A 25 19.63 1.64 -3.47
C ILE A 25 19.17 2.75 -2.51
N MET A 26 17.87 2.86 -2.21
CA MET A 26 17.37 3.87 -1.28
C MET A 26 17.97 3.72 0.12
N PHE A 27 18.11 2.48 0.59
CA PHE A 27 18.75 2.19 1.87
C PHE A 27 20.24 2.58 1.84
N MET A 28 20.96 2.24 0.79
CA MET A 28 22.38 2.60 0.62
C MET A 28 22.56 4.12 0.63
N VAL A 29 21.71 4.87 -0.09
CA VAL A 29 21.75 6.35 -0.07
C VAL A 29 21.50 6.90 1.33
N ALA A 30 20.48 6.38 2.04
CA ALA A 30 20.21 6.79 3.41
C ALA A 30 21.34 6.46 4.38
N MET A 31 21.98 5.31 4.20
CA MET A 31 23.13 4.87 4.99
C MET A 31 24.36 5.75 4.73
N LEU A 32 24.62 6.13 3.47
CA LEU A 32 25.69 7.06 3.12
C LEU A 32 25.48 8.44 3.76
N ILE A 33 24.25 8.96 3.74
CA ILE A 33 23.91 10.21 4.42
C ILE A 33 24.12 10.09 5.92
N PHE A 34 23.70 8.97 6.52
CA PHE A 34 23.92 8.71 7.94
C PHE A 34 25.41 8.65 8.31
N LEU A 35 26.25 8.01 7.50
CA LEU A 35 27.68 7.86 7.79
C LEU A 35 28.46 9.16 7.55
N PHE A 36 28.28 9.78 6.37
CA PHE A 36 29.15 10.86 5.89
C PHE A 36 28.60 12.27 6.12
N SER A 37 27.33 12.42 6.50
CA SER A 37 26.79 13.75 6.75
C SER A 37 27.15 14.27 8.14
N THR A 38 27.31 15.59 8.21
CA THR A 38 27.48 16.39 9.44
C THR A 38 26.15 16.92 9.98
N PHE A 39 25.01 16.55 9.38
CA PHE A 39 23.69 17.01 9.84
C PHE A 39 23.40 16.60 11.30
N PRO A 40 22.80 17.49 12.11
CA PRO A 40 22.31 17.14 13.43
C PRO A 40 21.21 16.07 13.31
N GLU A 41 21.19 15.11 14.23
CA GLU A 41 20.21 14.02 14.28
C GLU A 41 20.05 13.22 12.96
N LYS A 42 21.15 13.03 12.21
CA LYS A 42 21.18 12.29 10.93
C LYS A 42 20.56 10.89 10.96
N TRP A 43 20.47 10.25 12.13
CA TRP A 43 19.76 8.97 12.31
C TRP A 43 18.25 9.08 12.05
N TRP A 44 17.64 10.25 12.24
CA TRP A 44 16.23 10.50 11.91
C TRP A 44 15.93 10.40 10.43
N VAL A 45 16.87 10.81 9.58
CA VAL A 45 16.75 10.65 8.13
C VAL A 45 16.69 9.16 7.80
N LEU A 46 17.62 8.37 8.35
CA LEU A 46 17.67 6.92 8.13
C LEU A 46 16.36 6.22 8.58
N ILE A 47 15.87 6.52 9.79
CA ILE A 47 14.60 5.96 10.27
C ILE A 47 13.43 6.38 9.39
N THR A 48 13.41 7.62 8.91
CA THR A 48 12.34 8.09 8.02
C THR A 48 12.36 7.31 6.72
N VAL A 49 13.53 7.15 6.09
CA VAL A 49 13.68 6.34 4.86
C VAL A 49 13.22 4.90 5.10
N LEU A 50 13.65 4.25 6.18
CA LEU A 50 13.26 2.88 6.51
C LEU A 50 11.74 2.75 6.74
N SER A 51 11.16 3.64 7.55
CA SER A 51 9.74 3.58 7.91
C SER A 51 8.81 3.81 6.72
N VAL A 52 9.18 4.72 5.81
CA VAL A 52 8.41 5.00 4.59
C VAL A 52 8.61 3.88 3.56
N SER A 53 9.84 3.38 3.39
CA SER A 53 10.18 2.30 2.45
C SER A 53 9.64 0.93 2.88
N ALA A 54 9.27 0.74 4.15
CA ALA A 54 8.54 -0.44 4.60
C ALA A 54 7.15 -0.59 3.94
N GLY A 55 6.67 0.43 3.21
CA GLY A 55 5.59 0.26 2.24
C GLY A 55 6.11 -0.49 1.01
N ILE A 56 5.99 -1.81 1.00
CA ILE A 56 6.52 -2.66 -0.08
C ILE A 56 5.91 -2.27 -1.44
N GLU A 57 4.66 -1.79 -1.47
CA GLU A 57 3.96 -1.39 -2.69
C GLU A 57 4.17 0.09 -3.09
N PRO A 58 4.20 0.40 -4.40
CA PRO A 58 4.55 1.74 -4.92
C PRO A 58 3.74 2.91 -4.34
N GLY A 59 2.42 2.94 -4.48
CA GLY A 59 1.65 4.06 -3.93
C GLY A 59 1.36 3.92 -2.43
N LEU A 60 1.69 2.76 -1.83
CA LEU A 60 1.81 2.68 -0.38
C LEU A 60 2.97 3.53 0.13
N ILE A 61 4.07 3.67 -0.62
CA ILE A 61 5.17 4.62 -0.30
C ILE A 61 4.65 6.06 -0.32
N ILE A 62 3.98 6.50 -1.39
CA ILE A 62 3.46 7.87 -1.50
C ILE A 62 2.47 8.16 -0.36
N ARG A 63 1.55 7.21 -0.10
CA ARG A 63 0.58 7.33 0.98
C ARG A 63 1.25 7.36 2.35
N ARG A 64 2.24 6.50 2.60
CA ARG A 64 3.03 6.51 3.85
C ARG A 64 3.86 7.77 4.00
N ALA A 65 4.41 8.31 2.92
CA ALA A 65 5.13 9.59 2.92
C ALA A 65 4.21 10.74 3.34
N LYS A 66 3.01 10.84 2.76
CA LYS A 66 1.99 11.83 3.15
C LYS A 66 1.59 11.69 4.63
N HIS A 67 1.31 10.47 5.07
CA HIS A 67 0.97 10.17 6.47
C HIS A 67 2.13 10.45 7.42
N ARG A 68 3.38 10.23 6.98
CA ARG A 68 4.58 10.52 7.74
C ARG A 68 4.76 12.03 7.93
N ILE A 69 4.62 12.81 6.86
CA ILE A 69 4.65 14.27 6.93
C ILE A 69 3.52 14.78 7.83
N GLY A 70 2.27 14.36 7.56
CA GLY A 70 1.10 14.83 8.30
C GLY A 70 1.17 14.50 9.79
N GLY A 71 1.46 13.24 10.14
CA GLY A 71 1.56 12.80 11.53
C GLY A 71 2.71 13.47 12.29
N THR A 72 3.87 13.65 11.64
CA THR A 72 5.01 14.34 12.26
C THR A 72 4.73 15.83 12.43
N LEU A 73 4.18 16.54 11.43
CA LEU A 73 3.83 17.96 11.59
C LEU A 73 2.79 18.18 12.69
N LEU A 74 1.75 17.35 12.75
CA LEU A 74 0.73 17.43 13.81
C LEU A 74 1.37 17.23 15.21
N ALA A 75 2.30 16.27 15.33
CA ALA A 75 3.04 16.04 16.56
C ALA A 75 3.90 17.22 16.94
N LEU A 76 4.66 17.79 15.99
CA LEU A 76 5.53 18.94 16.25
C LEU A 76 4.72 20.18 16.69
N ILE A 77 3.56 20.44 16.08
CA ILE A 77 2.67 21.54 16.48
C ILE A 77 2.19 21.37 17.93
N ILE A 78 1.80 20.15 18.32
CA ILE A 78 1.34 19.85 19.69
C ILE A 78 2.51 19.84 20.68
N LEU A 79 3.70 19.44 20.24
CA LEU A 79 4.87 19.34 21.08
C LEU A 79 5.36 20.72 21.53
N ILE A 80 5.24 21.77 20.71
CA ILE A 80 5.66 23.14 21.08
C ILE A 80 4.99 23.63 22.39
N PRO A 81 3.64 23.72 22.49
CA PRO A 81 2.99 24.15 23.73
C PRO A 81 3.21 23.15 24.87
N LEU A 82 3.32 21.86 24.55
CA LEU A 82 3.56 20.81 25.54
C LEU A 82 4.95 20.93 26.18
N LEU A 83 5.98 21.30 25.42
CA LEU A 83 7.33 21.55 25.92
C LEU A 83 7.34 22.72 26.92
N TYR A 84 6.62 23.81 26.63
CA TYR A 84 6.46 24.92 27.57
C TYR A 84 5.76 24.49 28.87
N LEU A 85 4.71 23.66 28.78
CA LEU A 85 4.02 23.14 29.95
C LEU A 85 4.90 22.18 30.77
N LEU A 86 5.73 21.37 30.10
CA LEU A 86 6.66 20.43 30.73
C LEU A 86 7.82 21.12 31.45
N GLN A 87 8.22 22.33 31.03
CA GLN A 87 9.18 23.14 31.78
C GLN A 87 8.67 23.53 33.17
N LEU A 88 7.35 23.65 33.35
CA LEU A 88 6.75 23.94 34.65
C LEU A 88 6.82 22.74 35.61
N ASN A 89 6.81 21.51 35.09
CA ASN A 89 6.91 20.29 35.89
C ASN A 89 7.47 19.12 35.09
N TYR A 90 8.77 18.85 35.25
CA TYR A 90 9.47 17.78 34.52
C TYR A 90 8.96 16.38 34.83
N ARG A 91 8.30 16.16 35.98
CA ARG A 91 7.76 14.83 36.36
C ARG A 91 6.62 14.39 35.44
N LEU A 92 5.97 15.33 34.77
CA LEU A 92 4.94 15.04 33.76
C LEU A 92 5.52 14.32 32.53
N ILE A 93 6.82 14.46 32.25
CA ILE A 93 7.46 13.83 31.07
C ILE A 93 7.27 12.31 31.12
N SER A 94 7.54 11.66 32.25
CA SER A 94 7.41 10.20 32.37
C SER A 94 5.94 9.74 32.27
N ILE A 95 5.00 10.54 32.78
CA ILE A 95 3.56 10.23 32.65
C ILE A 95 3.12 10.32 31.18
N LEU A 96 3.49 11.41 30.50
CA LEU A 96 3.17 11.59 29.08
C LEU A 96 3.88 10.58 28.18
N PHE A 97 5.08 10.14 28.56
CA PHE A 97 5.79 9.07 27.85
C PHE A 97 5.01 7.76 27.87
N VAL A 98 4.51 7.34 29.05
CA VAL A 98 3.68 6.14 29.18
C VAL A 98 2.38 6.30 28.39
N LEU A 99 1.72 7.46 28.47
CA LEU A 99 0.51 7.74 27.68
C LEU A 99 0.79 7.69 26.17
N ALA A 100 1.94 8.20 25.72
CA ALA A 100 2.32 8.14 24.31
C ALA A 100 2.59 6.71 23.84
N ILE A 101 3.16 5.84 24.69
CA ILE A 101 3.33 4.40 24.40
C ILE A 101 1.96 3.72 24.31
N VAL A 102 1.05 3.98 25.24
CA VAL A 102 -0.31 3.42 25.19
C VAL A 102 -1.04 3.89 23.92
N GLY A 103 -0.95 5.19 23.60
CA GLY A 103 -1.48 5.76 22.38
C GLY A 103 -0.90 5.10 21.12
N LEU A 104 0.41 4.83 21.11
CA LEU A 104 1.06 4.10 20.02
C LEU A 104 0.54 2.67 19.88
N SER A 105 0.41 1.93 20.99
CA SER A 105 -0.10 0.56 21.00
C SER A 105 -1.53 0.48 20.46
N VAL A 106 -2.39 1.45 20.79
CA VAL A 106 -3.75 1.52 20.23
C VAL A 106 -3.74 1.96 18.77
N ALA A 107 -2.93 2.96 18.42
CA ALA A 107 -2.87 3.49 17.07
C ALA A 107 -2.31 2.49 16.05
N THR A 108 -1.40 1.61 16.46
CA THR A 108 -0.83 0.57 15.59
C THR A 108 -1.85 -0.49 15.17
N LEU A 109 -2.92 -0.69 15.94
CA LEU A 109 -4.04 -1.57 15.56
C LEU A 109 -4.82 -1.01 14.35
N ASN A 110 -4.78 0.31 14.11
CA ASN A 110 -5.48 0.95 13.01
C ASN A 110 -4.53 1.29 11.85
N THR A 111 -4.18 0.27 11.05
CA THR A 111 -3.25 0.40 9.91
C THR A 111 -3.73 1.37 8.82
N ARG A 112 -5.03 1.69 8.76
CA ARG A 112 -5.60 2.63 7.77
C ARG A 112 -5.19 4.08 8.05
N ARG A 113 -5.01 4.43 9.33
CA ARG A 113 -4.61 5.76 9.82
C ARG A 113 -3.19 5.74 10.40
N TYR A 114 -2.23 5.39 9.55
CA TYR A 114 -0.81 5.38 9.88
C TYR A 114 -0.29 6.75 10.36
N ASP A 115 -0.93 7.85 9.95
CA ASP A 115 -0.71 9.21 10.44
C ASP A 115 -0.81 9.31 11.97
N ILE A 116 -1.78 8.62 12.59
CA ILE A 116 -1.94 8.60 14.05
C ILE A 116 -0.79 7.82 14.70
N SER A 117 -0.37 6.69 14.12
CA SER A 117 0.79 5.95 14.64
C SER A 117 2.06 6.80 14.57
N VAL A 118 2.27 7.52 13.46
CA VAL A 118 3.42 8.43 13.29
C VAL A 118 3.40 9.56 14.32
N PHE A 119 2.22 10.10 14.62
CA PHE A 119 2.05 11.12 15.65
C PHE A 119 2.61 10.62 17.00
N PHE A 120 2.14 9.47 17.47
CA PHE A 120 2.60 8.90 18.74
C PHE A 120 4.06 8.45 18.70
N ILE A 121 4.56 7.91 17.59
CA ILE A 121 6.00 7.61 17.43
C ILE A 121 6.83 8.88 17.64
N THR A 122 6.39 10.00 17.07
CA THR A 122 7.11 11.27 17.21
C THR A 122 7.13 11.72 18.67
N LEU A 123 6.00 11.66 19.38
CA LEU A 123 5.95 11.98 20.82
C LEU A 123 6.84 11.06 21.67
N VAL A 124 6.79 9.74 21.42
CA VAL A 124 7.62 8.75 22.13
C VAL A 124 9.11 9.06 21.95
N VAL A 125 9.55 9.40 20.74
CA VAL A 125 10.96 9.74 20.47
C VAL A 125 11.38 10.99 21.25
N PHE A 126 10.57 12.06 21.26
CA PHE A 126 10.90 13.28 22.00
C PHE A 126 10.92 13.06 23.52
N PHE A 127 9.96 12.34 24.07
CA PHE A 127 9.93 12.05 25.51
C PHE A 127 11.01 11.05 25.94
N LEU A 128 11.42 10.14 25.07
CA LEU A 128 12.55 9.26 25.32
C LEU A 128 13.86 10.07 25.37
N MET A 129 14.06 10.97 24.40
CA MET A 129 15.23 11.86 24.40
C MET A 129 15.24 12.79 25.63
N ALA A 130 14.10 13.35 25.99
CA ALA A 130 13.99 14.21 27.19
C ALA A 130 14.34 13.47 28.50
N GLN A 131 14.31 12.14 28.53
CA GLN A 131 14.69 11.32 29.68
C GLN A 131 16.13 10.79 29.60
N THR A 132 16.75 10.79 28.42
CA THR A 132 18.05 10.15 28.16
C THR A 132 19.15 11.14 27.83
N GLU A 133 18.82 12.33 27.35
CA GLU A 133 19.81 13.40 27.15
C GLU A 133 20.15 14.07 28.48
N GLU A 134 21.45 14.27 28.70
CA GLU A 134 21.96 15.03 29.84
C GLU A 134 21.51 16.49 29.76
N ALA A 135 21.31 17.13 30.92
CA ALA A 135 20.83 18.51 31.04
C ALA A 135 21.71 19.57 30.33
N THR A 136 22.88 19.17 29.84
CA THR A 136 23.89 19.95 29.11
C THR A 136 23.89 19.67 27.60
N SER A 137 22.82 19.10 27.05
CA SER A 137 22.64 19.01 25.60
C SER A 137 22.78 20.41 24.99
N PRO A 138 23.70 20.62 24.03
CA PRO A 138 23.96 21.93 23.45
C PRO A 138 22.81 22.46 22.59
N ARG A 139 21.70 21.72 22.46
CA ARG A 139 20.58 22.03 21.57
C ARG A 139 19.31 22.30 22.37
N GLY A 140 18.65 23.41 22.06
CA GLY A 140 17.38 23.76 22.66
C GLY A 140 16.24 22.82 22.22
N PRO A 141 15.17 22.66 23.03
CA PRO A 141 13.99 21.88 22.64
C PRO A 141 13.38 22.33 21.30
N PHE A 142 13.41 23.64 21.03
CA PHE A 142 12.95 24.20 19.76
C PHE A 142 13.81 23.77 18.56
N GLU A 143 15.13 23.72 18.73
CA GLU A 143 16.05 23.26 17.67
C GLU A 143 15.83 21.78 17.36
N MET A 144 15.55 20.95 18.37
CA MET A 144 15.19 19.54 18.15
C MET A 144 13.88 19.39 17.35
N VAL A 145 12.85 20.19 17.66
CA VAL A 145 11.58 20.22 16.93
C VAL A 145 11.81 20.55 15.45
N LEU A 146 12.60 21.59 15.19
CA LEU A 146 12.91 22.05 13.84
C LEU A 146 13.75 21.01 13.07
N ASN A 147 14.79 20.47 13.71
CA ASN A 147 15.63 19.41 13.15
C ASN A 147 14.80 18.16 12.79
N ARG A 148 13.79 17.82 13.60
CA ARG A 148 12.92 16.68 13.30
C ARG A 148 12.07 16.92 12.06
N GLY A 149 11.53 18.12 11.92
CA GLY A 149 10.80 18.54 10.72
C GLY A 149 11.68 18.42 9.47
N ILE A 150 12.88 19.01 9.51
CA ILE A 150 13.83 18.99 8.39
C ILE A 150 14.27 17.56 8.04
N CYS A 151 14.68 16.75 9.03
CA CYS A 151 15.10 15.36 8.80
C CYS A 151 13.97 14.51 8.20
N THR A 152 12.72 14.76 8.60
CA THR A 152 11.56 14.04 8.07
C THR A 152 11.30 14.42 6.61
N LEU A 153 11.36 15.72 6.29
CA LEU A 153 11.21 16.20 4.92
C LEU A 153 12.34 15.67 4.02
N PHE A 154 13.58 15.68 4.50
CA PHE A 154 14.72 15.17 3.76
C PHE A 154 14.64 13.65 3.54
N GLY A 155 14.26 12.88 4.57
CA GLY A 155 14.03 11.44 4.44
C GLY A 155 12.93 11.10 3.45
N VAL A 156 11.81 11.84 3.49
CA VAL A 156 10.72 11.67 2.51
C VAL A 156 11.17 12.07 1.10
N PHE A 157 11.95 13.14 0.97
CA PHE A 157 12.50 13.56 -0.33
C PHE A 157 13.37 12.48 -0.96
N ILE A 158 14.27 11.85 -0.21
CA ILE A 158 15.11 10.75 -0.70
C ILE A 158 14.24 9.61 -1.23
N VAL A 159 13.21 9.22 -0.46
CA VAL A 159 12.31 8.13 -0.86
C VAL A 159 11.52 8.50 -2.11
N LEU A 160 10.93 9.70 -2.17
CA LEU A 160 10.17 10.14 -3.34
C LEU A 160 11.04 10.33 -4.58
N ALA A 161 12.28 10.82 -4.42
CA ALA A 161 13.24 10.95 -5.51
C ALA A 161 13.66 9.56 -6.03
N GLY A 162 14.01 8.64 -5.13
CA GLY A 162 14.31 7.26 -5.48
C GLY A 162 13.15 6.58 -6.19
N ASP A 163 11.93 6.76 -5.69
CA ASP A 163 10.70 6.23 -6.27
C ASP A 163 10.54 6.82 -7.69
N TYR A 164 10.57 8.16 -7.84
CA TYR A 164 10.46 8.82 -9.13
C TYR A 164 11.40 8.27 -10.21
N PHE A 165 12.70 8.11 -9.91
CA PHE A 165 13.66 7.62 -10.90
C PHE A 165 13.39 6.18 -11.35
N LEU A 166 12.99 5.30 -10.44
CA LEU A 166 12.78 3.89 -10.76
C LEU A 166 11.42 3.63 -11.44
N PHE A 167 10.38 4.35 -11.01
CA PHE A 167 9.03 4.25 -11.57
C PHE A 167 8.94 4.87 -12.96
N GLN A 168 9.66 5.98 -13.21
CA GLN A 168 9.69 6.58 -14.54
C GLN A 168 10.46 5.76 -15.57
N ALA A 169 11.58 5.13 -15.20
CA ALA A 169 12.40 4.37 -16.13
C ALA A 169 11.74 3.04 -16.54
N TYR A 170 11.06 2.35 -15.63
CA TYR A 170 10.54 1.00 -15.88
C TYR A 170 9.02 0.94 -16.13
N ARG A 171 8.30 2.07 -16.07
CA ARG A 171 6.82 2.14 -16.07
C ARG A 171 6.21 1.08 -15.13
N TYR A 172 6.82 0.90 -13.96
CA TYR A 172 6.55 -0.23 -13.08
C TYR A 172 5.08 -0.29 -12.67
N SER A 173 4.47 0.85 -12.29
CA SER A 173 3.06 0.91 -11.88
C SER A 173 2.11 0.39 -12.95
N HIS A 174 2.43 0.65 -14.22
CA HIS A 174 1.65 0.18 -15.36
C HIS A 174 1.80 -1.33 -15.56
N ARG A 175 3.03 -1.85 -15.45
CA ARG A 175 3.31 -3.29 -15.57
C ARG A 175 2.71 -4.08 -14.42
N LEU A 176 2.78 -3.55 -13.21
CA LEU A 176 2.20 -4.17 -12.02
C LEU A 176 0.67 -4.19 -12.09
N TYR A 177 0.04 -3.09 -12.52
CA TYR A 177 -1.41 -3.07 -12.69
C TYR A 177 -1.88 -4.08 -13.75
N PHE A 178 -1.21 -4.12 -14.91
CA PHE A 178 -1.50 -5.11 -15.95
C PHE A 178 -1.36 -6.55 -15.43
N PHE A 179 -0.29 -6.84 -14.69
CA PHE A 179 -0.10 -8.13 -14.05
C PHE A 179 -1.28 -8.51 -13.13
N HIS A 180 -1.78 -7.57 -12.32
CA HIS A 180 -2.96 -7.80 -11.50
C HIS A 180 -4.25 -7.95 -12.31
N GLN A 181 -4.41 -7.24 -13.43
CA GLN A 181 -5.55 -7.45 -14.35
C GLN A 181 -5.59 -8.89 -14.86
N VAL A 182 -4.44 -9.43 -15.28
CA VAL A 182 -4.34 -10.82 -15.76
C VAL A 182 -4.67 -11.81 -14.64
N ILE A 183 -4.10 -11.63 -13.44
CA ILE A 183 -4.39 -12.51 -12.30
C ILE A 183 -5.88 -12.55 -11.96
N VAL A 184 -6.52 -11.38 -11.86
CA VAL A 184 -7.95 -11.32 -11.51
C VAL A 184 -8.80 -11.92 -12.61
N TYR A 185 -8.44 -11.69 -13.87
CA TYR A 185 -9.15 -12.27 -15.01
C TYR A 185 -9.06 -13.80 -15.03
N ASP A 186 -7.88 -14.36 -14.83
CA ASP A 186 -7.65 -15.81 -14.77
C ASP A 186 -8.37 -16.44 -13.57
N PHE A 187 -8.28 -15.79 -12.40
CA PHE A 187 -9.01 -16.18 -11.19
C PHE A 187 -10.53 -16.27 -11.41
N LEU A 188 -11.12 -15.26 -12.07
CA LEU A 188 -12.55 -15.23 -12.36
C LEU A 188 -12.98 -16.36 -13.31
N ASN A 189 -12.19 -16.64 -14.35
CA ASN A 189 -12.45 -17.77 -15.25
C ASN A 189 -12.35 -19.11 -14.51
N ASP A 190 -11.33 -19.28 -13.67
CA ASP A 190 -11.12 -20.50 -12.90
C ASP A 190 -12.26 -20.77 -11.91
N ILE A 191 -12.79 -19.73 -11.25
CA ILE A 191 -13.94 -19.88 -10.36
C ILE A 191 -15.18 -20.30 -11.12
N VAL A 192 -15.51 -19.62 -12.22
CA VAL A 192 -16.73 -19.93 -12.96
C VAL A 192 -16.64 -21.33 -13.58
N ARG A 193 -15.45 -21.74 -14.06
CA ARG A 193 -15.23 -23.12 -14.49
C ARG A 193 -15.51 -24.13 -13.37
N LYS A 194 -15.00 -23.88 -12.16
CA LYS A 194 -15.29 -24.74 -11.00
C LYS A 194 -16.77 -24.79 -10.61
N ILE A 195 -17.50 -23.69 -10.81
CA ILE A 195 -18.96 -23.65 -10.57
C ILE A 195 -19.68 -24.51 -11.61
N ASP A 196 -19.31 -24.39 -12.89
CA ASP A 196 -19.88 -25.18 -14.00
C ASP A 196 -19.61 -26.69 -13.82
N GLU A 197 -18.38 -27.04 -13.43
CA GLU A 197 -17.93 -28.43 -13.20
C GLU A 197 -18.41 -29.04 -11.86
N SER A 198 -19.01 -28.24 -10.98
CA SER A 198 -19.42 -28.67 -9.64
C SER A 198 -20.47 -29.78 -9.62
N ASN A 199 -21.34 -29.83 -10.63
CA ASN A 199 -22.38 -30.84 -10.76
C ASN A 199 -21.79 -32.23 -11.07
N THR A 200 -20.63 -32.26 -11.72
CA THR A 200 -19.88 -33.49 -12.02
C THR A 200 -18.92 -33.91 -10.90
N GLU A 201 -18.34 -32.96 -10.15
CA GLU A 201 -17.26 -33.25 -9.18
C GLU A 201 -17.71 -33.40 -7.72
N LYS A 202 -19.01 -33.35 -7.40
CA LYS A 202 -19.57 -33.42 -6.02
C LYS A 202 -18.84 -32.50 -5.03
N ILE A 203 -18.66 -31.24 -5.42
CA ILE A 203 -17.95 -30.25 -4.61
C ILE A 203 -18.78 -29.95 -3.34
N ASN A 204 -18.10 -29.82 -2.18
CA ASN A 204 -18.76 -29.30 -0.98
C ASN A 204 -19.03 -27.80 -1.14
N THR A 205 -20.27 -27.51 -1.47
CA THR A 205 -20.80 -26.21 -1.82
C THR A 205 -20.65 -25.15 -0.72
N LEU A 206 -20.90 -25.54 0.54
CA LEU A 206 -20.77 -24.62 1.68
C LEU A 206 -19.32 -24.20 1.86
N LEU A 207 -18.40 -25.17 1.82
CA LEU A 207 -16.96 -24.91 1.93
C LEU A 207 -16.44 -24.07 0.75
N PHE A 208 -16.98 -24.29 -0.45
CA PHE A 208 -16.64 -23.50 -1.62
C PHE A 208 -17.04 -22.03 -1.45
N VAL A 209 -18.29 -21.75 -1.07
CA VAL A 209 -18.79 -20.38 -0.88
C VAL A 209 -18.08 -19.67 0.27
N GLU A 210 -17.75 -20.37 1.36
CA GLU A 210 -16.98 -19.82 2.47
C GLU A 210 -15.59 -19.36 2.02
N LYS A 211 -14.85 -20.21 1.31
CA LYS A 211 -13.51 -19.89 0.78
C LYS A 211 -13.54 -18.78 -0.25
N LEU A 212 -14.61 -18.70 -1.04
CA LEU A 212 -14.78 -17.75 -2.14
C LEU A 212 -14.60 -16.29 -1.67
N ARG A 213 -15.17 -15.92 -0.52
CA ARG A 213 -15.05 -14.56 0.03
C ARG A 213 -13.60 -14.19 0.36
N GLY A 214 -12.85 -15.13 0.95
CA GLY A 214 -11.42 -14.95 1.25
C GLY A 214 -10.60 -14.75 -0.02
N GLN A 215 -10.79 -15.64 -1.01
CA GLN A 215 -10.10 -15.58 -2.29
C GLN A 215 -10.40 -14.29 -3.08
N PHE A 216 -11.67 -13.85 -3.11
CA PHE A 216 -12.01 -12.56 -3.72
C PHE A 216 -11.25 -11.40 -3.06
N THR A 217 -11.12 -11.42 -1.74
CA THR A 217 -10.38 -10.38 -1.01
C THR A 217 -8.89 -10.41 -1.36
N GLU A 218 -8.30 -11.60 -1.41
CA GLU A 218 -6.90 -11.82 -1.76
C GLU A 218 -6.56 -11.32 -3.17
N HIS A 219 -7.42 -11.57 -4.16
CA HIS A 219 -7.17 -11.16 -5.55
C HIS A 219 -7.60 -9.72 -5.87
N TYR A 220 -8.65 -9.18 -5.21
CA TYR A 220 -9.16 -7.83 -5.50
C TYR A 220 -8.42 -6.73 -4.75
N LEU A 221 -7.81 -7.01 -3.59
CA LEU A 221 -7.08 -6.00 -2.85
C LEU A 221 -5.86 -5.46 -3.62
N PRO A 222 -4.97 -6.31 -4.20
CA PRO A 222 -3.80 -5.84 -4.93
C PRO A 222 -4.16 -5.05 -6.20
N ILE A 223 -5.21 -5.46 -6.93
CA ILE A 223 -5.63 -4.73 -8.13
C ILE A 223 -6.22 -3.37 -7.80
N SER A 224 -6.96 -3.27 -6.69
CA SER A 224 -7.52 -2.00 -6.21
C SER A 224 -6.40 -1.03 -5.83
N ILE A 225 -5.42 -1.49 -5.04
CA ILE A 225 -4.28 -0.67 -4.63
C ILE A 225 -3.44 -0.25 -5.85
N SER A 226 -3.10 -1.19 -6.74
CA SER A 226 -2.35 -0.84 -7.96
C SER A 226 -3.11 0.12 -8.88
N SER A 227 -4.45 0.07 -8.90
CA SER A 227 -5.28 1.03 -9.64
C SER A 227 -5.16 2.46 -9.08
N GLU A 228 -5.22 2.63 -7.76
CA GLU A 228 -5.06 3.92 -7.10
C GLU A 228 -3.66 4.47 -7.34
N ASN A 229 -2.64 3.61 -7.21
CA ASN A 229 -1.25 3.98 -7.42
C ASN A 229 -1.00 4.46 -8.85
N LEU A 230 -1.53 3.76 -9.85
CA LEU A 230 -1.37 4.13 -11.26
C LEU A 230 -2.10 5.43 -11.61
N LYS A 231 -3.24 5.72 -10.98
CA LYS A 231 -3.96 6.99 -11.16
C LYS A 231 -3.21 8.20 -10.57
N LEU A 232 -2.40 7.98 -9.54
CA LEU A 232 -1.57 9.01 -8.91
C LEU A 232 -0.27 9.29 -9.69
N ASP A 233 0.09 8.45 -10.66
CA ASP A 233 1.24 8.67 -11.53
C ASP A 233 0.97 9.83 -12.50
N PHE A 234 1.87 10.81 -12.51
CA PHE A 234 1.78 12.02 -13.33
C PHE A 234 1.79 11.75 -14.85
N LYS A 235 2.35 10.63 -15.30
CA LYS A 235 2.40 10.27 -16.74
C LYS A 235 1.15 9.52 -17.20
N THR A 236 0.22 9.18 -16.31
CA THR A 236 -1.00 8.45 -16.68
C THR A 236 -2.00 9.40 -17.33
N SER A 237 -2.29 9.14 -18.62
CA SER A 237 -3.28 9.92 -19.37
C SER A 237 -4.68 9.80 -18.77
N GLU A 238 -5.52 10.82 -18.92
CA GLU A 238 -6.93 10.76 -18.51
C GLU A 238 -7.70 9.62 -19.19
N HIS A 239 -7.32 9.27 -20.42
CA HIS A 239 -7.87 8.10 -21.11
C HIS A 239 -7.53 6.79 -20.38
N THR A 240 -6.27 6.62 -19.94
CA THR A 240 -5.84 5.46 -19.15
C THR A 240 -6.58 5.39 -17.81
N LYS A 241 -6.76 6.53 -17.12
CA LYS A 241 -7.53 6.60 -15.87
C LYS A 241 -8.97 6.12 -16.06
N LYS A 242 -9.65 6.60 -17.10
CA LYS A 242 -11.00 6.14 -17.46
C LYS A 242 -11.06 4.63 -17.74
N ARG A 243 -10.07 4.07 -18.44
CA ARG A 243 -10.01 2.61 -18.67
C ARG A 243 -9.85 1.82 -17.36
N ILE A 244 -9.05 2.34 -16.43
CA ILE A 244 -8.90 1.75 -15.08
C ILE A 244 -10.25 1.76 -14.35
N ASP A 245 -10.98 2.89 -14.38
CA ASP A 245 -12.29 3.01 -13.73
C ASP A 245 -13.29 2.00 -14.29
N ILE A 246 -13.43 1.94 -15.62
CA ILE A 246 -14.35 1.00 -16.28
C ILE A 246 -13.97 -0.45 -15.94
N PHE A 247 -12.67 -0.77 -15.91
CA PHE A 247 -12.21 -2.10 -15.54
C PHE A 247 -12.59 -2.44 -14.10
N GLN A 248 -12.33 -1.55 -13.14
CA GLN A 248 -12.64 -1.72 -11.72
C GLN A 248 -14.14 -1.91 -11.48
N GLU A 249 -14.99 -1.10 -12.12
CA GLU A 249 -16.44 -1.25 -12.08
C GLU A 249 -16.88 -2.60 -12.65
N THR A 250 -16.31 -3.00 -13.80
CA THR A 250 -16.65 -4.26 -14.47
C THR A 250 -16.29 -5.47 -13.61
N ILE A 251 -15.10 -5.53 -13.00
CA ILE A 251 -14.74 -6.64 -12.11
C ILE A 251 -15.59 -6.67 -10.83
N TRP A 252 -16.07 -5.51 -10.36
CA TRP A 252 -16.97 -5.44 -9.21
C TRP A 252 -18.37 -5.96 -9.55
N GLU A 253 -18.86 -5.65 -10.75
CA GLU A 253 -20.07 -6.27 -11.31
C GLU A 253 -19.93 -7.79 -11.46
N ILE A 254 -18.80 -8.26 -12.02
CA ILE A 254 -18.53 -9.69 -12.17
C ILE A 254 -18.52 -10.38 -10.80
N ARG A 255 -17.91 -9.78 -9.77
CA ARG A 255 -17.92 -10.35 -8.41
C ARG A 255 -19.34 -10.61 -7.93
N ARG A 256 -20.25 -9.64 -8.06
CA ARG A 256 -21.66 -9.80 -7.66
C ARG A 256 -22.33 -10.92 -8.46
N LEU A 257 -22.05 -10.97 -9.76
CA LEU A 257 -22.60 -11.97 -10.65
C LEU A 257 -22.12 -13.39 -10.31
N VAL A 258 -20.86 -13.57 -9.93
CA VAL A 258 -20.32 -14.86 -9.49
C VAL A 258 -21.04 -15.35 -8.23
N PHE A 259 -21.31 -14.49 -7.25
CA PHE A 259 -22.11 -14.87 -6.09
C PHE A 259 -23.57 -15.21 -6.46
N ALA A 260 -24.17 -14.49 -7.41
CA ALA A 260 -25.50 -14.82 -7.92
C ALA A 260 -25.51 -16.18 -8.64
N LEU A 261 -24.48 -16.49 -9.44
CA LEU A 261 -24.29 -17.78 -10.09
C LEU A 261 -24.13 -18.92 -9.08
N CYS A 262 -23.36 -18.68 -8.01
CA CYS A 262 -23.28 -19.63 -6.90
C CYS A 262 -24.67 -19.90 -6.32
N ILE A 263 -25.46 -18.88 -6.01
CA ILE A 263 -26.80 -19.07 -5.44
C ILE A 263 -27.72 -19.83 -6.42
N SER A 264 -27.69 -19.47 -7.70
CA SER A 264 -28.56 -20.10 -8.71
C SER A 264 -28.24 -21.58 -8.90
N GLU A 265 -26.96 -21.97 -8.90
CA GLU A 265 -26.59 -23.39 -9.06
C GLU A 265 -26.63 -24.21 -7.79
N PHE A 266 -26.26 -23.62 -6.67
CA PHE A 266 -26.05 -24.36 -5.45
C PHE A 266 -27.24 -24.42 -4.51
N VAL A 267 -28.09 -23.40 -4.56
CA VAL A 267 -29.22 -23.25 -3.63
C VAL A 267 -30.53 -23.44 -4.37
N LEU A 268 -30.68 -22.76 -5.52
CA LEU A 268 -31.93 -22.79 -6.29
C LEU A 268 -31.98 -23.93 -7.31
N HIS A 269 -30.83 -24.49 -7.70
CA HIS A 269 -30.69 -25.52 -8.75
C HIS A 269 -31.46 -25.15 -10.04
N SER A 270 -31.44 -23.87 -10.41
CA SER A 270 -32.19 -23.36 -11.56
C SER A 270 -31.26 -23.21 -12.77
N SER A 271 -31.29 -24.21 -13.66
CA SER A 271 -30.48 -24.21 -14.89
C SER A 271 -30.68 -22.95 -15.74
N THR A 272 -31.93 -22.48 -15.84
CA THR A 272 -32.28 -21.27 -16.61
C THR A 272 -31.65 -20.01 -16.04
N ALA A 273 -31.67 -19.82 -14.72
CA ALA A 273 -31.07 -18.64 -14.08
C ALA A 273 -29.53 -18.70 -14.17
N SER A 274 -28.96 -19.88 -13.99
CA SER A 274 -27.51 -20.10 -14.07
C SER A 274 -26.97 -19.85 -15.48
N GLU A 275 -27.68 -20.30 -16.52
CA GLU A 275 -27.30 -20.03 -17.91
C GLU A 275 -27.34 -18.53 -18.23
N GLN A 276 -28.37 -17.81 -17.78
CA GLN A 276 -28.45 -16.35 -17.93
C GLN A 276 -27.28 -15.63 -17.23
N HIS A 277 -26.95 -16.05 -16.00
CA HIS A 277 -25.81 -15.50 -15.27
C HIS A 277 -24.48 -15.81 -15.97
N LEU A 278 -24.32 -17.01 -16.54
CA LEU A 278 -23.13 -17.40 -17.29
C LEU A 278 -22.97 -16.60 -18.60
N GLN A 279 -24.05 -16.36 -19.33
CA GLN A 279 -24.03 -15.51 -20.53
C GLN A 279 -23.63 -14.07 -20.18
N ARG A 280 -24.22 -13.51 -19.12
CA ARG A 280 -23.85 -12.18 -18.62
C ARG A 280 -22.40 -12.12 -18.14
N PHE A 281 -21.89 -13.20 -17.56
CA PHE A 281 -20.50 -13.31 -17.13
C PHE A 281 -19.55 -13.23 -18.33
N LYS A 282 -19.81 -14.00 -19.40
CA LYS A 282 -19.03 -13.96 -20.64
C LYS A 282 -18.98 -12.56 -21.25
N LEU A 283 -20.12 -11.85 -21.26
CA LEU A 283 -20.20 -10.46 -21.74
C LEU A 283 -19.33 -9.52 -20.91
N LEU A 284 -19.43 -9.59 -19.58
CA LEU A 284 -18.63 -8.75 -18.68
C LEU A 284 -17.14 -9.09 -18.74
N MET A 285 -16.77 -10.37 -18.89
CA MET A 285 -15.38 -10.79 -19.06
C MET A 285 -14.80 -10.24 -20.37
N ASN A 286 -15.56 -10.25 -21.47
CA ASN A 286 -15.13 -9.61 -22.70
C ASN A 286 -14.96 -8.09 -22.52
N LYS A 287 -15.90 -7.42 -21.84
CA LYS A 287 -15.78 -6.00 -21.49
C LYS A 287 -14.55 -5.73 -20.62
N ALA A 288 -14.24 -6.58 -19.64
CA ALA A 288 -13.05 -6.44 -18.82
C ALA A 288 -11.77 -6.56 -19.67
N ARG A 289 -11.72 -7.57 -20.57
CA ARG A 289 -10.57 -7.81 -21.45
C ARG A 289 -10.29 -6.65 -22.41
N THR A 290 -11.31 -6.01 -22.97
CA THR A 290 -11.12 -4.84 -23.86
C THR A 290 -10.55 -3.62 -23.12
N HIS A 291 -10.69 -3.58 -21.80
CA HIS A 291 -10.16 -2.51 -20.94
C HIS A 291 -8.82 -2.87 -20.28
N PHE A 292 -8.16 -3.95 -20.70
CA PHE A 292 -6.79 -4.23 -20.31
C PHE A 292 -5.86 -3.11 -20.78
N ILE A 293 -5.00 -2.62 -19.90
CA ILE A 293 -4.04 -1.60 -20.31
C ILE A 293 -2.91 -2.29 -21.06
N GLN A 294 -3.03 -2.38 -22.38
CA GLN A 294 -2.00 -2.95 -23.25
C GLN A 294 -0.75 -2.06 -23.26
N PHE A 295 0.40 -2.72 -23.36
CA PHE A 295 1.70 -2.08 -23.51
C PHE A 295 1.92 -1.78 -25.00
N GLU A 296 1.98 -0.50 -25.39
CA GLU A 296 2.32 -0.08 -26.77
C GLU A 296 3.82 -0.22 -27.12
N GLY A 297 4.64 -0.78 -26.23
CA GLY A 297 6.05 -1.04 -26.53
C GLY A 297 6.26 -2.47 -27.01
N ARG A 298 6.78 -2.64 -28.22
CA ARG A 298 7.46 -3.90 -28.55
C ARG A 298 8.63 -4.12 -27.57
N TYR A 299 8.87 -5.38 -27.23
CA TYR A 299 10.05 -5.83 -26.46
C TYR A 299 11.34 -5.29 -27.06
#